data_AF-A0A9X9BE55-F1
#
_entry.id   AF-A0A9X9BE55-F1
#
_cell.length_a   1.000
_cell.length_b   1.000
_cell.length_c   1.000
_cell.angle_alpha   90.00
_cell.angle_beta   90.00
_cell.angle_gamma   90.00
#
_symmetry.space_group_name_H-M   'P 1'
#
loop_
_entity.id
_entity.type
_entity.pdbx_description
1 polymer ?
#
loop_
_entity_poly.entity_id
_entity_poly.type
_entity_poly.pdbx_seq_one_letter_code
_entity_poly.pdbx_strand_id
1 'polypeptide(L)' 'MTLDEITSVLGPVDSSLVAEINRTGASAAELAEAWAWFNADEALVNEGRSLPSGRVAELVGILEVAELAEDTYGGKGAGS' A
#
# COMPACT_ATOMS: atom_id res chain seq x y z
N MET A 1 -4.05 -14.48 -0.73
CA MET A 1 -5.28 -13.67 -0.62
C MET A 1 -5.95 -13.60 -1.99
N THR A 2 -7.23 -13.33 -2.05
CA THR A 2 -7.97 -13.16 -3.31
C THR A 2 -7.95 -11.71 -3.78
N LEU A 3 -8.24 -11.49 -5.07
CA LEU A 3 -8.38 -10.14 -5.63
C LEU A 3 -9.49 -9.33 -4.92
N ASP A 4 -10.59 -9.99 -4.56
CA ASP A 4 -11.71 -9.37 -3.85
C ASP A 4 -11.28 -8.84 -2.48
N GLU A 5 -10.56 -9.65 -1.70
CA GLU A 5 -10.03 -9.23 -0.40
C GLU A 5 -9.06 -8.05 -0.52
N ILE A 6 -8.21 -8.04 -1.55
CA ILE A 6 -7.23 -6.96 -1.78
C ILE A 6 -7.96 -5.67 -2.18
N THR A 7 -8.88 -5.76 -3.14
CA THR A 7 -9.61 -4.60 -3.66
C THR A 7 -10.62 -4.05 -2.65
N SER A 8 -11.11 -4.87 -1.73
CA SER A 8 -11.93 -4.38 -0.61
C SER A 8 -11.15 -3.50 0.37
N VAL A 9 -9.82 -3.66 0.46
CA VAL A 9 -8.96 -2.88 1.37
C VAL A 9 -8.37 -1.66 0.66
N LEU A 10 -7.78 -1.87 -0.51
CA LEU A 10 -7.04 -0.84 -1.25
C LEU A 10 -7.89 -0.10 -2.28
N GLY A 11 -9.07 -0.62 -2.62
CA GLY A 11 -9.81 -0.19 -3.80
C GLY A 11 -9.30 -0.85 -5.09
N PRO A 12 -9.67 -0.32 -6.27
CA PRO A 12 -9.21 -0.84 -7.55
C PRO A 12 -7.67 -0.84 -7.63
N VAL A 13 -7.08 -1.98 -7.92
CA VAL A 13 -5.62 -2.15 -8.06
C VAL A 13 -5.28 -2.97 -9.29
N ASP A 14 -4.09 -2.75 -9.84
CA ASP A 14 -3.58 -3.51 -10.98
C ASP A 14 -3.12 -4.92 -10.60
N SER A 15 -3.11 -5.81 -11.60
CA SER A 15 -2.69 -7.21 -11.43
C SER A 15 -1.23 -7.36 -10.97
N SER A 16 -0.37 -6.39 -11.30
CA SER A 16 1.02 -6.36 -10.83
C SER A 16 1.08 -6.18 -9.30
N LEU A 17 0.38 -5.19 -8.77
CA LEU A 17 0.31 -4.92 -7.32
C LEU A 17 -0.29 -6.11 -6.57
N VAL A 18 -1.34 -6.73 -7.13
CA VAL A 18 -1.95 -7.95 -6.59
C VAL A 18 -0.95 -9.11 -6.51
N ALA A 19 -0.07 -9.26 -7.50
CA ALA A 19 0.97 -10.28 -7.49
C ALA A 19 2.07 -9.98 -6.46
N GLU A 20 2.45 -8.70 -6.27
CA GLU A 20 3.41 -8.31 -5.23
C GLU A 20 2.88 -8.59 -3.83
N ILE A 21 1.65 -8.16 -3.54
CA ILE A 21 0.97 -8.41 -2.26
C ILE A 21 0.88 -9.90 -1.97
N ASN A 22 0.49 -10.72 -2.96
CA ASN A 22 0.41 -12.17 -2.75
C ASN A 22 1.78 -12.85 -2.54
N ARG A 23 2.87 -12.30 -3.10
CA ARG A 23 4.23 -12.83 -2.86
C ARG A 23 4.69 -12.69 -1.41
N THR A 24 4.19 -11.69 -0.68
CA THR A 24 4.48 -11.51 0.76
C THR A 24 3.91 -12.66 1.62
N GLY A 25 2.90 -13.37 1.11
CA GLY A 25 2.18 -14.39 1.86
C GLY A 25 1.37 -13.83 3.05
N ALA A 26 1.10 -12.52 3.05
CA ALA A 26 0.29 -11.87 4.08
C ALA A 26 -1.20 -12.26 3.99
N SER A 27 -1.92 -11.93 5.06
CA SER A 27 -3.36 -12.06 5.20
C SER A 27 -4.09 -10.73 4.97
N ALA A 28 -5.40 -10.78 4.75
CA ALA A 28 -6.23 -9.58 4.59
C ALA A 28 -6.18 -8.65 5.82
N ALA A 29 -6.03 -9.22 7.02
CA ALA A 29 -5.87 -8.43 8.24
C ALA A 29 -4.55 -7.64 8.24
N GLU A 30 -3.44 -8.28 7.86
CA GLU A 30 -2.13 -7.62 7.75
C GLU A 30 -2.12 -6.54 6.66
N LEU A 31 -2.83 -6.77 5.54
CA LEU A 31 -3.00 -5.76 4.49
C LEU A 31 -3.83 -4.56 4.97
N ALA A 32 -4.92 -4.80 5.70
CA ALA A 32 -5.72 -3.71 6.27
C ALA A 32 -4.94 -2.90 7.31
N GLU A 33 -4.11 -3.56 8.12
CA GLU A 33 -3.21 -2.89 9.05
C GLU A 33 -2.17 -2.04 8.31
N ALA A 34 -1.51 -2.60 7.29
CA ALA A 34 -0.55 -1.86 6.45
C ALA A 34 -1.21 -0.66 5.76
N TRP A 35 -2.43 -0.82 5.24
CA TRP A 35 -3.19 0.27 4.62
C TRP A 35 -3.55 1.37 5.63
N ALA A 36 -3.93 0.99 6.85
CA ALA A 36 -4.20 1.92 7.94
C ALA A 36 -2.93 2.61 8.45
N TRP A 37 -1.75 2.01 8.27
CA TRP A 37 -0.46 2.65 8.52
C TRP A 37 -0.10 3.65 7.42
N PHE A 38 -0.22 3.23 6.16
CA PHE A 38 0.08 4.05 4.99
C PHE A 38 -0.77 5.33 4.92
N ASN A 39 -2.06 5.24 5.28
CA ASN A 39 -2.98 6.38 5.28
C ASN A 39 -3.02 7.16 6.61
N ALA A 40 -2.31 6.72 7.64
CA ALA A 40 -2.33 7.45 8.90
C ALA A 40 -1.53 8.75 8.78
N ASP A 41 -2.20 9.88 9.00
CA ASP A 41 -1.56 11.19 9.12
C ASP A 41 -0.43 11.15 10.17
N GLU A 42 0.74 11.72 9.87
CA GLU A 42 1.92 11.74 10.76
C GLU A 42 1.60 12.26 12.18
N ALA A 43 0.56 13.10 12.30
CA ALA A 43 0.08 13.62 13.58
C ALA A 43 -0.62 12.56 14.48
N LEU A 44 -1.24 11.53 13.90
CA LEU A 44 -1.92 10.44 14.63
C LEU A 44 -1.01 9.23 14.86
N VAL A 45 0.02 9.06 14.02
CA VAL A 45 1.02 8.00 14.15
C VAL A 45 1.93 8.19 15.37
N ASN A 46 2.14 9.44 15.79
CA ASN A 46 3.12 9.79 16.82
C ASN A 46 2.70 9.46 18.27
N GLU A 47 1.40 9.29 18.55
CA GLU A 47 0.93 8.91 19.90
C GLU A 47 0.78 7.38 20.02
N GLY A 48 1.91 6.68 20.08
CA GLY A 48 1.99 5.36 20.73
C GLY A 48 1.71 4.13 19.88
N ARG A 49 1.62 4.24 18.54
CA ARG A 49 1.53 3.05 17.68
C ARG A 49 2.93 2.48 17.41
N SER A 50 3.17 1.21 17.75
CA SER A 50 4.46 0.55 17.48
C SER A 50 4.70 0.42 15.98
N LEU A 51 5.87 0.85 15.49
CA LEU A 51 6.23 0.75 14.07
C LEU A 51 5.86 -0.61 13.47
N PRO A 52 5.34 -0.64 12.24
CA PRO A 52 5.01 -1.89 11.57
C PRO A 52 6.27 -2.76 11.49
N SER A 53 6.10 -4.06 11.61
CA SER A 53 7.20 -5.03 11.55
C SER A 53 6.79 -6.29 10.81
N GLY A 54 7.77 -7.07 10.36
CA GLY A 54 7.53 -8.27 9.57
C GLY A 54 6.77 -7.98 8.27
N ARG A 55 5.69 -8.72 8.03
CA ARG A 55 4.89 -8.63 6.79
C ARG A 55 4.15 -7.31 6.65
N VAL A 56 3.70 -6.72 7.75
CA VAL A 56 3.02 -5.41 7.72
C VAL A 56 3.98 -4.33 7.22
N ALA A 57 5.24 -4.35 7.67
CA ALA A 57 6.26 -3.40 7.18
C ALA A 57 6.59 -3.60 5.70
N GLU A 58 6.69 -4.86 5.26
CA GLU A 58 6.90 -5.19 3.85
C GLU A 58 5.75 -4.69 2.97
N LEU A 59 4.50 -4.88 3.41
CA LEU A 59 3.32 -4.38 2.71
C LEU A 59 3.28 -2.86 2.63
N VAL A 60 3.60 -2.14 3.72
CA VAL A 60 3.70 -0.67 3.70
C VAL A 60 4.69 -0.22 2.63
N GLY A 61 5.87 -0.83 2.56
CA GLY A 61 6.86 -0.50 1.53
C GLY A 61 6.39 -0.76 0.11
N ILE A 62 5.62 -1.84 -0.13
CA ILE A 62 5.01 -2.11 -1.45
C ILE A 62 4.01 -1.01 -1.81
N LEU A 63 3.17 -0.58 -0.88
CA LEU A 63 2.17 0.48 -1.09
C LEU A 63 2.82 1.84 -1.36
N GLU A 64 3.89 2.18 -0.64
CA GLU A 64 4.68 3.39 -0.88
C GLU A 64 5.29 3.40 -2.29
N VAL A 65 5.81 2.27 -2.76
CA VAL A 65 6.34 2.16 -4.13
C VAL A 65 5.24 2.25 -5.18
N ALA A 66 4.07 1.66 -4.92
CA ALA A 66 2.92 1.70 -5.83
C ALA A 66 2.39 3.12 -6.03
N GLU A 67 2.23 3.90 -4.96
CA GLU A 67 1.81 5.32 -5.02
C GLU A 67 2.78 6.16 -5.85
N LEU A 68 4.10 5.96 -5.65
CA LEU A 68 5.14 6.66 -6.41
C LEU A 68 5.14 6.29 -7.91
N ALA A 69 4.64 5.11 -8.28
CA ALA A 69 4.52 4.68 -9.67
C ALA A 69 3.36 5.37 -10.40
N GLU A 70 2.30 5.80 -9.69
CA GLU A 70 1.17 6.51 -10.30
C GLU A 70 1.51 7.97 -10.64
N ASP A 71 2.38 8.62 -9.85
CA ASP A 71 2.74 10.03 -10.05
C ASP A 71 3.79 10.26 -11.16
N THR A 72 4.51 9.21 -11.57
CA THR A 72 5.61 9.32 -12.56
C THR A 72 5.16 9.34 -14.03
N TYR A 73 3.87 9.19 -14.31
CA TYR A 73 3.29 9.35 -15.66
C TYR A 73 2.20 10.44 -15.76
N GLY A 74 2.12 11.32 -14.76
CA GLY A 74 1.14 12.42 -14.66
C GLY A 74 1.68 13.82 -14.93
N GLY A 75 2.38 14.04 -16.05
CA GLY A 75 2.46 15.38 -16.66
C GLY A 75 3.70 16.24 -16.36
N LYS A 76 4.72 16.08 -17.20
CA LYS A 76 5.42 17.25 -17.78
C LYS A 76 6.01 16.92 -19.15
N GLY A 77 5.13 16.66 -20.11
CA GLY A 77 5.47 16.55 -21.52
C GLY A 77 4.67 17.56 -22.35
N ALA A 78 5.38 18.57 -22.86
CA ALA A 78 5.05 19.47 -23.97
C ALA A 78 3.89 20.49 -23.81
N GLY A 79 4.25 21.77 -23.87
CA GLY A 79 3.29 22.87 -24.03
C GLY A 79 3.93 24.27 -24.03
N SER A 80 4.69 24.56 -25.09
CA SER A 80 5.15 25.89 -25.59
C SER A 80 6.21 26.68 -24.82
#